data_AF-A0A6A6S886-F1
#
_entry.id   AF-A0A6A6S886-F1
#
_cell.length_a   1.000
_cell.length_b   1.000
_cell.length_c   1.000
_cell.angle_alpha   90.00
_cell.angle_beta   90.00
_cell.angle_gamma   90.00
#
_symmetry.space_group_name_H-M   'P 1'
#
loop_
_entity.id
_entity.type
_entity.pdbx_description
1 polymer ?
#
loop_
_entity_poly.entity_id
_entity_poly.type
_entity_poly.pdbx_seq_one_letter_code
_entity_poly.pdbx_strand_id
1 'polypeptide(L)'
;MAPGLVELVAQHHQHSNKSQTETWNRPKQTTEVLDYAPLPKIDLSRFDEPGGKQELAKQLYDALTNIGFWVVTNSGIEDERVLRQFSIGNSFFKESLEEKRRFPCNFAEGEYFGYRENSRWIGDTGVKENVEMLNIPKDIPAWKDVGKHRLVEENWDEIRSFHRELWDKVARKLFVLMSIILELPENYLADAHAYDEVSDDHLRYMIYNVRSQEEWDKAQAYSKGGHTDFGSLTLLFSQHVAGLQIRTPEGGWKWVKPVDGGITCNAADTLTFLTNGFIKSTVHRVVTPPKDQLNIARLGLLYFSRPGDHTPMRTVPSPLLDRLDLIPEEHKDLSKPVPSGTEYVRARVKDVHHKTVLDKREGTSFNFKGLAVQNHY
;
A
#
# COMPACT_ATOMS: atom_id res chain seq x y z
N MET A 1 70.02 10.24 24.20
CA MET A 1 69.03 9.20 24.55
C MET A 1 67.80 9.91 25.09
N ALA A 2 66.74 9.96 24.31
CA ALA A 2 65.48 10.64 24.63
C ALA A 2 64.54 9.70 25.39
N PRO A 3 63.84 10.15 26.45
CA PRO A 3 62.82 9.34 27.12
C PRO A 3 61.43 9.50 26.46
N GLY A 4 60.65 8.42 26.55
CA GLY A 4 59.47 8.10 25.74
C GLY A 4 58.28 9.05 25.83
N LEU A 5 57.56 9.14 24.71
CA LEU A 5 56.19 9.63 24.63
C LEU A 5 55.24 8.62 25.27
N VAL A 6 54.36 9.11 26.14
CA VAL A 6 53.16 8.43 26.60
C VAL A 6 52.03 8.80 25.64
N GLU A 7 51.53 7.85 24.85
CA GLU A 7 50.34 8.03 24.03
C GLU A 7 49.08 8.06 24.93
N LEU A 8 48.41 9.22 24.97
CA LEU A 8 47.06 9.35 25.49
C LEU A 8 46.08 8.74 24.47
N VAL A 9 45.54 7.57 24.79
CA VAL A 9 44.42 6.99 24.06
C VAL A 9 43.16 7.81 24.38
N ALA A 10 42.77 8.69 23.45
CA ALA A 10 41.49 9.36 23.49
C ALA A 10 40.37 8.37 23.17
N GLN A 11 39.62 7.96 24.20
CA GLN A 11 38.37 7.23 24.03
C GLN A 11 37.38 8.10 23.26
N HIS A 12 37.19 7.82 21.98
CA HIS A 12 36.07 8.34 21.21
C HIS A 12 34.80 7.65 21.69
N HIS A 13 34.08 8.27 22.63
CA HIS A 13 32.67 7.99 22.82
C HIS A 13 31.92 8.49 21.57
N GLN A 14 31.66 7.57 20.64
CA GLN A 14 30.59 7.76 19.67
C GLN A 14 29.27 7.79 20.44
N HIS A 15 28.82 8.97 20.84
CA HIS A 15 27.42 9.18 21.14
C HIS A 15 26.64 8.96 19.86
N SER A 16 26.07 7.75 19.74
CA SER A 16 24.99 7.45 18.82
C SER A 16 23.83 8.37 19.16
N ASN A 17 23.81 9.55 18.55
CA ASN A 17 22.70 10.47 18.64
C ASN A 17 21.60 9.96 17.69
N LYS A 18 21.07 8.76 17.95
CA LYS A 18 19.81 8.33 17.33
C LYS A 18 18.76 9.32 17.81
N SER A 19 18.32 10.17 16.89
CA SER A 19 17.13 11.01 17.03
C SER A 19 16.03 10.21 17.73
N GLN A 20 15.68 10.62 18.94
CA GLN A 20 14.64 9.96 19.73
C GLN A 20 13.29 10.27 19.09
N THR A 21 12.91 9.50 18.07
CA THR A 21 11.55 9.53 17.53
C THR A 21 10.59 9.22 18.68
N GLU A 22 9.70 10.14 19.01
CA GLU A 22 8.69 9.95 20.05
C GLU A 22 7.90 8.67 19.76
N THR A 23 7.70 7.87 20.80
CA THR A 23 6.90 6.65 20.67
C THR A 23 5.44 7.02 20.38
N TRP A 24 4.94 6.56 19.23
CA TRP A 24 3.54 6.69 18.90
C TRP A 24 2.74 5.59 19.60
N ASN A 25 1.64 5.97 20.25
CA ASN A 25 0.73 5.05 20.91
C ASN A 25 -0.55 4.93 20.08
N ARG A 26 -1.05 3.69 19.95
CA ARG A 26 -2.32 3.45 19.26
C ARG A 26 -3.46 4.22 19.95
N PRO A 27 -4.26 4.99 19.22
CA PRO A 27 -5.49 5.55 19.73
C PRO A 27 -6.44 4.45 20.23
N LYS A 28 -7.38 4.81 21.10
CA LYS A 28 -8.46 3.89 21.49
C LYS A 28 -9.31 3.57 20.26
N GLN A 29 -9.73 2.30 20.14
CA GLN A 29 -10.75 1.92 19.16
C GLN A 29 -12.07 2.63 19.48
N THR A 30 -12.88 2.88 18.46
CA THR A 30 -14.19 3.52 18.63
C THR A 30 -15.11 2.66 19.50
N THR A 31 -15.96 3.33 20.25
CA THR A 31 -17.05 2.75 21.04
C THR A 31 -18.37 2.70 20.26
N GLU A 32 -18.44 3.35 19.09
CA GLU A 32 -19.61 3.30 18.22
C GLU A 32 -19.75 1.92 17.54
N VAL A 33 -21.00 1.47 17.37
CA VAL A 33 -21.31 0.22 16.69
C VAL A 33 -21.33 0.45 15.18
N LEU A 34 -20.38 -0.14 14.46
CA LEU A 34 -20.24 -0.03 13.02
C LEU A 34 -20.59 -1.36 12.33
N ASP A 35 -21.18 -1.29 11.13
CA ASP A 35 -21.41 -2.48 10.29
C ASP A 35 -20.11 -2.89 9.59
N TYR A 36 -19.42 -3.88 10.17
CA TYR A 36 -18.14 -4.35 9.68
C TYR A 36 -18.29 -5.38 8.55
N ALA A 37 -17.39 -5.32 7.57
CA ALA A 37 -17.26 -6.34 6.55
C ALA A 37 -16.74 -7.66 7.18
N PRO A 38 -17.34 -8.82 6.86
CA PRO A 38 -16.88 -10.11 7.34
C PRO A 38 -15.64 -10.56 6.55
N LEU A 39 -14.51 -9.89 6.75
CA LEU A 39 -13.28 -10.20 6.02
C LEU A 39 -12.68 -11.54 6.51
N PRO A 40 -12.35 -12.46 5.59
CA PRO A 40 -11.70 -13.71 5.95
C PRO A 40 -10.31 -13.45 6.52
N LYS A 41 -9.90 -14.30 7.46
CA LYS A 41 -8.57 -14.24 8.09
C LYS A 41 -7.70 -15.35 7.53
N ILE A 42 -6.51 -14.98 7.05
CA ILE A 42 -5.51 -15.89 6.49
C ILE A 42 -4.35 -15.98 7.47
N ASP A 43 -4.22 -17.13 8.13
CA ASP A 43 -3.16 -17.39 9.10
C ASP A 43 -1.88 -17.85 8.38
N LEU A 44 -0.91 -16.94 8.21
CA LEU A 44 0.31 -17.23 7.47
C LEU A 44 1.34 -18.07 8.26
N SER A 45 1.12 -18.31 9.56
CA SER A 45 1.97 -19.25 10.31
C SER A 45 1.84 -20.69 9.78
N ARG A 46 0.70 -20.99 9.17
CA ARG A 46 0.38 -22.30 8.58
C ARG A 46 0.98 -22.53 7.20
N PHE A 47 1.61 -21.51 6.60
CA PHE A 47 2.04 -21.55 5.20
C PHE A 47 3.04 -22.67 4.91
N ASP A 48 3.95 -22.93 5.85
CA ASP A 48 5.02 -23.91 5.69
C ASP A 48 4.66 -25.31 6.27
N GLU A 49 3.44 -25.47 6.79
CA GLU A 49 2.91 -26.77 7.23
C GLU A 49 2.67 -27.70 6.03
N PRO A 50 2.81 -29.03 6.18
CA PRO A 50 2.42 -29.99 5.14
C PRO A 50 0.95 -29.78 4.71
N GLY A 51 0.73 -29.45 3.43
CA GLY A 51 -0.60 -29.14 2.88
C GLY A 51 -1.14 -27.73 3.21
N GLY A 52 -0.42 -26.95 4.03
CA GLY A 52 -0.87 -25.64 4.51
C GLY A 52 -1.09 -24.63 3.40
N LYS A 53 -0.22 -24.60 2.38
CA LYS A 53 -0.39 -23.70 1.21
C LYS A 53 -1.71 -23.97 0.48
N GLN A 54 -2.08 -25.23 0.26
CA GLN A 54 -3.31 -25.59 -0.45
C GLN A 54 -4.56 -25.20 0.35
N GLU A 55 -4.54 -25.40 1.66
CA GLU A 55 -5.65 -24.99 2.54
C GLU A 55 -5.79 -23.46 2.60
N LEU A 56 -4.67 -22.73 2.73
CA LEU A 56 -4.67 -21.27 2.72
C LEU A 56 -5.10 -20.71 1.36
N ALA A 57 -4.67 -21.33 0.25
CA ALA A 57 -5.10 -20.98 -1.09
C ALA A 57 -6.62 -21.15 -1.24
N LYS A 58 -7.18 -22.25 -0.73
CA LYS A 58 -8.64 -22.47 -0.70
C LYS A 58 -9.37 -21.39 0.11
N GLN A 59 -8.84 -20.99 1.26
CA GLN A 59 -9.44 -19.92 2.08
C GLN A 59 -9.34 -18.54 1.39
N LEU A 60 -8.22 -18.27 0.72
CA LEU A 60 -7.98 -17.02 0.02
C LEU A 60 -8.80 -16.90 -1.27
N TYR A 61 -9.16 -18.01 -1.91
CA TYR A 61 -9.95 -18.06 -3.14
C TYR A 61 -11.22 -17.20 -3.08
N ASP A 62 -12.05 -17.40 -2.06
CA ASP A 62 -13.32 -16.68 -1.92
C ASP A 62 -13.08 -15.19 -1.66
N ALA A 63 -12.03 -14.86 -0.91
CA ALA A 63 -11.64 -13.48 -0.65
C ALA A 63 -11.27 -12.77 -1.94
N LEU A 64 -10.49 -13.40 -2.83
CA LEU A 64 -10.01 -12.79 -4.07
C LEU A 64 -11.09 -12.65 -5.14
N THR A 65 -12.01 -13.62 -5.21
CA THR A 65 -12.99 -13.70 -6.31
C THR A 65 -14.29 -12.95 -6.03
N ASN A 66 -14.64 -12.75 -4.74
CA ASN A 66 -15.87 -12.08 -4.36
C ASN A 66 -15.63 -10.66 -3.83
N ILE A 67 -14.77 -10.51 -2.83
CA ILE A 67 -14.62 -9.23 -2.11
C ILE A 67 -13.45 -8.44 -2.68
N GLY A 68 -12.25 -9.03 -2.69
CA GLY A 68 -10.95 -8.41 -2.98
C GLY A 68 -10.19 -7.93 -1.73
N PHE A 69 -10.73 -8.17 -0.52
CA PHE A 69 -10.13 -7.82 0.78
C PHE A 69 -10.08 -9.03 1.73
N TRP A 70 -9.03 -9.11 2.54
CA TRP A 70 -8.86 -10.10 3.61
C TRP A 70 -7.98 -9.54 4.73
N VAL A 71 -7.83 -10.28 5.82
CA VAL A 71 -6.88 -9.93 6.88
C VAL A 71 -5.86 -11.05 7.03
N VAL A 72 -4.58 -10.72 6.96
CA VAL A 72 -3.50 -11.63 7.35
C VAL A 72 -3.31 -11.57 8.87
N THR A 73 -3.19 -12.73 9.50
CA THR A 73 -2.82 -12.89 10.92
C THR A 73 -1.58 -13.77 11.04
N ASN A 74 -0.89 -13.67 12.18
CA ASN A 74 0.32 -14.46 12.48
C ASN A 74 1.36 -14.40 11.34
N SER A 75 1.57 -13.20 10.81
CA SER A 75 2.52 -12.95 9.71
C SER A 75 3.98 -13.18 10.11
N GLY A 76 4.29 -13.25 11.40
CA GLY A 76 5.66 -13.24 11.92
C GLY A 76 6.32 -11.85 11.88
N ILE A 77 5.54 -10.79 11.66
CA ILE A 77 5.97 -9.41 11.85
C ILE A 77 5.61 -9.00 13.29
N GLU A 78 6.62 -8.61 14.05
CA GLU A 78 6.45 -8.19 15.43
C GLU A 78 5.75 -6.83 15.54
N ASP A 79 4.83 -6.73 16.49
CA ASP A 79 4.03 -5.52 16.69
C ASP A 79 4.88 -4.31 17.10
N GLU A 80 5.97 -4.54 17.84
CA GLU A 80 6.93 -3.49 18.22
C GLU A 80 7.55 -2.84 16.99
N ARG A 81 7.90 -3.62 15.96
CA ARG A 81 8.43 -3.08 14.71
C ARG A 81 7.40 -2.25 13.97
N VAL A 82 6.15 -2.70 13.94
CA VAL A 82 5.04 -1.93 13.36
C VAL A 82 4.88 -0.59 14.10
N LEU A 83 4.92 -0.60 15.44
CA LEU A 83 4.85 0.61 16.27
C LEU A 83 6.03 1.56 16.05
N ARG A 84 7.24 1.03 15.84
CA ARG A 84 8.40 1.84 15.47
C ARG A 84 8.21 2.57 14.14
N GLN A 85 7.70 1.89 13.13
CA GLN A 85 7.41 2.51 11.83
C GLN A 85 6.30 3.57 11.92
N PHE A 86 5.24 3.32 12.73
CA PHE A 86 4.26 4.36 13.07
C PHE A 86 4.90 5.54 13.80
N SER A 87 5.84 5.30 14.71
CA SER A 87 6.56 6.37 15.43
C SER A 87 7.37 7.24 14.47
N ILE A 88 8.13 6.63 13.55
CA ILE A 88 8.89 7.35 12.52
C ILE A 88 7.95 8.17 11.62
N GLY A 89 6.87 7.56 11.11
CA GLY A 89 5.90 8.24 10.27
C GLY A 89 5.20 9.40 10.99
N ASN A 90 4.80 9.21 12.25
CA ASN A 90 4.21 10.25 13.08
C ASN A 90 5.18 11.42 13.31
N SER A 91 6.45 11.13 13.63
CA SER A 91 7.48 12.16 13.77
C SER A 91 7.71 12.90 12.46
N PHE A 92 7.75 12.20 11.33
CA PHE A 92 7.89 12.84 10.01
C PHE A 92 6.80 13.86 9.73
N PHE A 93 5.52 13.54 9.99
CA PHE A 93 4.44 14.48 9.71
C PHE A 93 4.44 15.73 10.60
N LYS A 94 5.13 15.68 11.76
CA LYS A 94 5.37 16.82 12.65
C LYS A 94 6.56 17.70 12.25
N GLU A 95 7.40 17.27 11.31
CA GLU A 95 8.52 18.08 10.81
C GLU A 95 8.04 19.34 10.11
N SER A 96 8.96 20.31 9.94
CA SER A 96 8.66 21.53 9.19
C SER A 96 8.23 21.21 7.76
N LEU A 97 7.38 22.06 7.20
CA LEU A 97 6.95 21.90 5.81
C LEU A 97 8.12 22.01 4.82
N GLU A 98 9.15 22.79 5.17
CA GLU A 98 10.41 22.86 4.42
C GLU A 98 11.10 21.49 4.36
N GLU A 99 11.28 20.82 5.50
CA GLU A 99 11.88 19.48 5.56
C GLU A 99 11.04 18.47 4.77
N LYS A 100 9.72 18.45 4.99
CA LYS A 100 8.82 17.52 4.26
C LYS A 100 8.89 17.73 2.75
N ARG A 101 9.00 18.97 2.28
CA ARG A 101 9.06 19.33 0.84
C ARG A 101 10.43 19.10 0.19
N ARG A 102 11.47 18.69 0.91
CA ARG A 102 12.82 18.48 0.33
C ARG A 102 12.83 17.50 -0.84
N PHE A 103 12.04 16.44 -0.74
CA PHE A 103 11.90 15.42 -1.79
C PHE A 103 10.41 15.19 -2.11
N PRO A 104 9.80 16.01 -2.98
CA PRO A 104 8.41 15.85 -3.37
C PRO A 104 8.24 14.70 -4.38
N CYS A 105 7.03 14.12 -4.44
CA CYS A 105 6.69 13.18 -5.50
C CYS A 105 6.70 13.85 -6.88
N ASN A 106 7.25 13.17 -7.89
CA ASN A 106 7.24 13.63 -9.27
C ASN A 106 6.06 13.03 -10.07
N PHE A 107 4.85 13.52 -9.78
CA PHE A 107 3.64 13.03 -10.46
C PHE A 107 3.58 13.35 -11.96
N ALA A 108 4.35 14.33 -12.44
CA ALA A 108 4.43 14.64 -13.87
C ALA A 108 5.00 13.46 -14.68
N GLU A 109 5.93 12.72 -14.08
CA GLU A 109 6.52 11.48 -14.63
C GLU A 109 5.86 10.21 -14.09
N GLY A 110 4.80 10.35 -13.29
CA GLY A 110 4.09 9.23 -12.67
C GLY A 110 4.85 8.56 -11.51
N GLU A 111 5.94 9.16 -11.05
CA GLU A 111 6.68 8.66 -9.89
C GLU A 111 5.95 9.00 -8.60
N TYR A 112 5.94 8.05 -7.67
CA TYR A 112 5.23 8.21 -6.39
C TYR A 112 6.19 8.19 -5.18
N PHE A 113 7.50 8.17 -5.36
CA PHE A 113 8.45 8.22 -4.24
C PHE A 113 8.57 9.64 -3.67
N GLY A 114 8.84 9.74 -2.37
CA GLY A 114 8.95 11.01 -1.67
C GLY A 114 7.64 11.48 -1.03
N TYR A 115 7.58 12.77 -0.70
CA TYR A 115 6.48 13.38 0.03
C TYR A 115 5.40 13.92 -0.90
N ARG A 116 4.15 13.63 -0.54
CA ARG A 116 2.96 14.22 -1.13
C ARG A 116 2.26 15.07 -0.08
N GLU A 117 2.22 16.36 -0.33
CA GLU A 117 1.46 17.31 0.46
C GLU A 117 -0.05 17.20 0.18
N ASN A 118 -0.86 17.55 1.18
CA ASN A 118 -2.31 17.67 1.10
C ASN A 118 -2.75 18.97 0.41
N SER A 119 -2.17 19.28 -0.75
CA SER A 119 -2.33 20.57 -1.42
C SER A 119 -3.53 20.65 -2.36
N ARG A 120 -4.13 19.51 -2.73
CA ARG A 120 -5.21 19.45 -3.72
C ARG A 120 -6.55 19.91 -3.17
N TRP A 121 -7.31 20.63 -3.98
CA TRP A 121 -8.68 21.01 -3.67
C TRP A 121 -9.66 19.87 -3.94
N ILE A 122 -10.67 19.70 -3.09
CA ILE A 122 -11.75 18.75 -3.33
C ILE A 122 -12.81 19.46 -4.17
N GLY A 123 -12.76 19.27 -5.48
CA GLY A 123 -13.63 19.97 -6.44
C GLY A 123 -13.73 21.46 -6.17
N ASP A 124 -14.99 21.93 -6.11
CA ASP A 124 -15.41 23.29 -5.82
C ASP A 124 -15.86 23.51 -4.37
N THR A 125 -15.58 22.55 -3.47
CA THR A 125 -16.07 22.59 -2.08
C THR A 125 -15.44 23.67 -1.21
N GLY A 126 -14.34 24.28 -1.66
CA GLY A 126 -13.52 25.19 -0.86
C GLY A 126 -12.71 24.50 0.24
N VAL A 127 -12.66 23.16 0.25
CA VAL A 127 -11.90 22.35 1.23
C VAL A 127 -10.77 21.63 0.49
N LYS A 128 -9.57 21.61 1.09
CA LYS A 128 -8.45 20.79 0.59
C LYS A 128 -8.55 19.36 1.09
N GLU A 129 -7.93 18.43 0.40
CA GLU A 129 -7.69 17.10 0.95
C GLU A 129 -6.91 17.20 2.28
N ASN A 130 -7.14 16.27 3.21
CA ASN A 130 -6.49 16.25 4.52
C ASN A 130 -5.42 15.17 4.60
N VAL A 131 -5.03 14.57 3.48
CA VAL A 131 -4.12 13.44 3.45
C VAL A 131 -2.72 13.86 3.00
N GLU A 132 -1.74 13.60 3.85
CA GLU A 132 -0.32 13.67 3.51
C GLU A 132 0.25 12.26 3.40
N MET A 133 1.27 12.07 2.57
CA MET A 133 1.90 10.76 2.36
C MET A 133 3.40 10.91 2.22
N LEU A 134 4.16 9.97 2.78
CA LEU A 134 5.57 9.75 2.48
C LEU A 134 5.73 8.35 1.92
N ASN A 135 6.30 8.24 0.72
CA ASN A 135 6.51 6.98 0.02
C ASN A 135 8.01 6.69 -0.06
N ILE A 136 8.42 5.58 0.55
CA ILE A 136 9.81 5.19 0.70
C ILE A 136 10.04 3.96 -0.17
N PRO A 137 10.92 4.02 -1.18
CA PRO A 137 11.17 2.89 -2.07
C PRO A 137 11.85 1.73 -1.33
N LYS A 138 11.80 0.55 -1.93
CA LYS A 138 12.64 -0.58 -1.54
C LYS A 138 14.14 -0.30 -1.72
N ASP A 139 14.96 -0.92 -0.87
CA ASP A 139 16.42 -0.83 -0.91
C ASP A 139 17.00 -1.74 -2.00
N ILE A 140 17.08 -1.24 -3.23
CA ILE A 140 17.72 -1.90 -4.38
C ILE A 140 18.66 -0.93 -5.10
N PRO A 141 19.66 -1.43 -5.87
CA PRO A 141 20.63 -0.57 -6.56
C PRO A 141 20.02 0.50 -7.47
N ALA A 142 18.88 0.20 -8.10
CA ALA A 142 18.18 1.14 -8.98
C ALA A 142 17.65 2.39 -8.25
N TRP A 143 17.35 2.27 -6.95
CA TRP A 143 16.77 3.35 -6.14
C TRP A 143 17.77 3.98 -5.16
N LYS A 144 19.07 3.67 -5.27
CA LYS A 144 20.11 4.17 -4.36
C LYS A 144 20.17 5.70 -4.30
N ASP A 145 19.91 6.35 -5.44
CA ASP A 145 20.02 7.80 -5.62
C ASP A 145 18.69 8.53 -5.33
N VAL A 146 17.63 7.80 -4.95
CA VAL A 146 16.39 8.42 -4.46
C VAL A 146 16.67 9.10 -3.12
N GLY A 147 16.37 10.41 -3.07
CA GLY A 147 16.57 11.23 -1.89
C GLY A 147 15.76 10.76 -0.68
N LYS A 148 16.35 10.85 0.51
CA LYS A 148 15.73 10.43 1.77
C LYS A 148 15.64 11.64 2.70
N HIS A 149 14.45 11.88 3.23
CA HIS A 149 14.23 12.88 4.29
C HIS A 149 15.05 12.53 5.53
N ARG A 150 15.39 13.52 6.36
CA ARG A 150 16.28 13.34 7.50
C ARG A 150 15.88 12.17 8.41
N LEU A 151 14.60 12.08 8.79
CA LEU A 151 14.10 10.99 9.65
C LEU A 151 14.12 9.62 8.97
N VAL A 152 14.00 9.56 7.64
CA VAL A 152 14.15 8.30 6.90
C VAL A 152 15.61 7.87 6.89
N GLU A 153 16.53 8.80 6.62
CA GLU A 153 17.98 8.55 6.60
C GLU A 153 18.47 8.07 7.98
N GLU A 154 18.10 8.78 9.05
CA GLU A 154 18.47 8.45 10.44
C GLU A 154 17.97 7.07 10.90
N ASN A 155 16.90 6.55 10.27
CA ASN A 155 16.28 5.26 10.62
C ASN A 155 16.33 4.25 9.45
N TRP A 156 17.21 4.47 8.45
CA TRP A 156 17.16 3.73 7.18
C TRP A 156 17.33 2.22 7.35
N ASP A 157 18.25 1.78 8.22
CA ASP A 157 18.47 0.36 8.50
C ASP A 157 17.22 -0.35 9.03
N GLU A 158 16.45 0.32 9.89
CA GLU A 158 15.22 -0.25 10.43
C GLU A 158 14.13 -0.31 9.36
N ILE A 159 13.97 0.77 8.58
CA ILE A 159 12.96 0.89 7.52
C ILE A 159 13.23 -0.11 6.40
N ARG A 160 14.47 -0.21 5.90
CA ARG A 160 14.82 -1.12 4.80
C ARG A 160 14.69 -2.59 5.20
N SER A 161 15.07 -2.93 6.43
CA SER A 161 14.87 -4.27 6.99
C SER A 161 13.38 -4.58 7.13
N PHE A 162 12.57 -3.63 7.63
CA PHE A 162 11.14 -3.82 7.76
C PHE A 162 10.48 -4.01 6.39
N HIS A 163 10.81 -3.16 5.41
CA HIS A 163 10.34 -3.27 4.04
C HIS A 163 10.63 -4.66 3.44
N ARG A 164 11.85 -5.18 3.60
CA ARG A 164 12.22 -6.54 3.17
C ARG A 164 11.37 -7.62 3.85
N GLU A 165 11.17 -7.52 5.16
CA GLU A 165 10.39 -8.52 5.88
C GLU A 165 8.92 -8.55 5.46
N LEU A 166 8.33 -7.42 5.10
CA LEU A 166 6.97 -7.39 4.56
C LEU A 166 6.85 -8.22 3.29
N TRP A 167 7.87 -8.17 2.44
CA TRP A 167 7.95 -9.01 1.26
C TRP A 167 8.11 -10.49 1.62
N ASP A 168 9.16 -10.83 2.36
CA ASP A 168 9.55 -12.23 2.63
C ASP A 168 8.48 -12.99 3.42
N LYS A 169 7.89 -12.32 4.41
CA LYS A 169 6.95 -12.94 5.36
C LYS A 169 5.49 -12.83 4.93
N VAL A 170 5.12 -11.86 4.07
CA VAL A 170 3.72 -11.61 3.72
C VAL A 170 3.49 -11.58 2.21
N ALA A 171 4.00 -10.59 1.49
CA ALA A 171 3.64 -10.39 0.08
C ALA A 171 4.02 -11.60 -0.79
N ARG A 172 5.23 -12.13 -0.64
CA ARG A 172 5.70 -13.31 -1.38
C ARG A 172 4.80 -14.53 -1.13
N LYS A 173 4.44 -14.78 0.14
CA LYS A 173 3.56 -15.89 0.52
C LYS A 173 2.17 -15.72 -0.11
N LEU A 174 1.61 -14.51 -0.10
CA LEU A 174 0.32 -14.23 -0.73
C LEU A 174 0.36 -14.44 -2.26
N PHE A 175 1.43 -14.01 -2.94
CA PHE A 175 1.59 -14.27 -4.36
C PHE A 175 1.72 -15.76 -4.69
N VAL A 176 2.41 -16.54 -3.85
CA VAL A 176 2.47 -18.01 -3.99
C VAL A 176 1.07 -18.63 -3.87
N LEU A 177 0.28 -18.21 -2.87
CA LEU A 177 -1.10 -18.70 -2.72
C LEU A 177 -1.96 -18.35 -3.94
N MET A 178 -1.82 -17.14 -4.48
CA MET A 178 -2.51 -16.72 -5.72
C MET A 178 -2.07 -17.54 -6.94
N SER A 179 -0.77 -17.84 -7.07
CA SER A 179 -0.27 -18.70 -8.14
C SER A 179 -0.83 -20.12 -8.05
N ILE A 180 -0.95 -20.69 -6.84
CA ILE A 180 -1.60 -21.99 -6.61
C ILE A 180 -3.07 -21.95 -7.02
N ILE A 181 -3.81 -20.90 -6.62
CA ILE A 181 -5.22 -20.70 -7.02
C ILE A 181 -5.35 -20.69 -8.54
N LEU A 182 -4.46 -19.97 -9.22
CA LEU A 182 -4.43 -19.85 -10.68
C LEU A 182 -3.84 -21.09 -11.37
N GLU A 183 -3.45 -22.13 -10.63
CA GLU A 183 -2.79 -23.33 -11.16
C GLU A 183 -1.54 -23.04 -11.99
N LEU A 184 -0.85 -21.97 -11.64
CA LEU A 184 0.43 -21.57 -12.20
C LEU A 184 1.57 -22.26 -11.44
N PRO A 185 2.81 -22.24 -11.99
CA PRO A 185 4.00 -22.56 -11.21
C PRO A 185 4.01 -21.79 -9.88
N GLU A 186 4.43 -22.44 -8.80
CA GLU A 186 4.22 -21.94 -7.42
C GLU A 186 4.70 -20.49 -7.21
N ASN A 187 5.84 -20.11 -7.79
CA ASN A 187 6.41 -18.78 -7.65
C ASN A 187 6.04 -17.81 -8.78
N TYR A 188 5.20 -18.18 -9.75
CA TYR A 188 4.97 -17.40 -10.97
C TYR A 188 4.67 -15.91 -10.69
N LEU A 189 3.74 -15.63 -9.78
CA LEU A 189 3.41 -14.24 -9.41
C LEU A 189 4.45 -13.63 -8.47
N ALA A 190 5.11 -14.42 -7.63
CA ALA A 190 6.18 -13.91 -6.76
C ALA A 190 7.38 -13.43 -7.59
N ASP A 191 7.72 -14.16 -8.66
CA ASP A 191 8.80 -13.82 -9.59
C ASP A 191 8.45 -12.57 -10.41
N ALA A 192 7.20 -12.45 -10.87
CA ALA A 192 6.70 -11.25 -11.55
C ALA A 192 6.64 -9.99 -10.67
N HIS A 193 6.85 -10.14 -9.36
CA HIS A 193 6.86 -9.07 -8.36
C HIS A 193 8.14 -9.10 -7.52
N ALA A 194 9.20 -9.75 -8.00
CA ALA A 194 10.40 -10.01 -7.22
C ALA A 194 10.97 -8.73 -6.58
N TYR A 195 11.30 -8.82 -5.29
CA TYR A 195 11.76 -7.66 -4.54
C TYR A 195 13.03 -7.06 -5.13
N ASP A 196 14.00 -7.89 -5.52
CA ASP A 196 15.31 -7.41 -5.95
C ASP A 196 15.33 -6.87 -7.40
N GLU A 197 14.22 -7.06 -8.14
CA GLU A 197 14.03 -6.51 -9.47
C GLU A 197 13.48 -5.07 -9.42
N VAL A 198 13.60 -4.32 -10.51
CA VAL A 198 13.06 -2.96 -10.56
C VAL A 198 11.53 -2.99 -10.45
N SER A 199 10.97 -2.24 -9.51
CA SER A 199 9.54 -1.94 -9.41
C SER A 199 9.33 -0.71 -8.54
N ASP A 200 8.14 -0.12 -8.62
CA ASP A 200 7.73 1.02 -7.79
C ASP A 200 7.16 0.59 -6.41
N ASP A 201 7.55 -0.59 -5.90
CA ASP A 201 7.21 -1.05 -4.54
C ASP A 201 7.68 -0.02 -3.50
N HIS A 202 6.82 0.24 -2.51
CA HIS A 202 7.13 1.21 -1.46
C HIS A 202 6.41 0.96 -0.15
N LEU A 203 7.08 1.35 0.93
CA LEU A 203 6.46 1.61 2.22
C LEU A 203 5.85 3.01 2.20
N ARG A 204 4.62 3.15 2.68
CA ARG A 204 3.92 4.42 2.82
C ARG A 204 3.62 4.72 4.27
N TYR A 205 4.08 5.87 4.73
CA TYR A 205 3.48 6.55 5.87
C TYR A 205 2.40 7.49 5.33
N MET A 206 1.24 7.50 5.97
CA MET A 206 0.11 8.32 5.57
C MET A 206 -0.57 8.90 6.80
N ILE A 207 -0.98 10.16 6.76
CA ILE A 207 -1.80 10.74 7.82
C ILE A 207 -3.00 11.45 7.21
N TYR A 208 -4.19 11.18 7.74
CA TYR A 208 -5.35 12.03 7.55
C TYR A 208 -5.43 13.01 8.72
N ASN A 209 -5.19 14.29 8.44
CA ASN A 209 -5.28 15.37 9.41
C ASN A 209 -6.73 15.60 9.84
N VAL A 210 -6.89 16.11 11.06
CA VAL A 210 -8.20 16.46 11.62
C VAL A 210 -8.87 17.56 10.80
N ARG A 211 -10.19 17.55 10.78
CA ARG A 211 -11.06 18.53 10.12
C ARG A 211 -12.23 18.85 11.03
N SER A 212 -12.82 20.02 10.85
CA SER A 212 -14.14 20.29 11.41
C SER A 212 -15.19 19.37 10.79
N GLN A 213 -16.34 19.20 11.47
CA GLN A 213 -17.47 18.43 10.94
C GLN A 213 -17.94 19.00 9.59
N GLU A 214 -18.01 20.32 9.46
CA GLU A 214 -18.43 20.99 8.21
C GLU A 214 -17.50 20.66 7.04
N GLU A 215 -16.18 20.68 7.27
CA GLU A 215 -15.21 20.29 6.23
C GLU A 215 -15.32 18.82 5.87
N TRP A 216 -15.57 17.94 6.84
CA TRP A 216 -15.86 16.53 6.60
C TRP A 216 -17.10 16.35 5.73
N ASP A 217 -18.20 17.02 6.06
CA ASP A 217 -19.46 16.91 5.32
C ASP A 217 -19.30 17.38 3.86
N LYS A 218 -18.60 18.50 3.64
CA LYS A 218 -18.28 19.02 2.30
C LYS A 218 -17.39 18.05 1.52
N ALA A 219 -16.30 17.59 2.11
CA ALA A 219 -15.35 16.68 1.48
C ALA A 219 -16.02 15.34 1.13
N GLN A 220 -16.69 14.73 2.11
CA GLN A 220 -17.37 13.45 1.99
C GLN A 220 -18.49 13.51 0.97
N ALA A 221 -19.19 14.65 0.84
CA ALA A 221 -20.22 14.82 -0.19
C ALA A 221 -19.67 14.65 -1.61
N TYR A 222 -18.41 15.03 -1.82
CA TYR A 222 -17.72 14.95 -3.10
C TYR A 222 -17.06 13.58 -3.33
N SER A 223 -16.36 13.03 -2.34
CA SER A 223 -15.55 11.81 -2.49
C SER A 223 -16.29 10.50 -2.17
N LYS A 224 -17.61 10.44 -2.40
CA LYS A 224 -18.44 9.29 -1.98
C LYS A 224 -18.11 7.99 -2.71
N GLY A 225 -17.69 8.05 -3.97
CA GLY A 225 -17.58 6.84 -4.79
C GLY A 225 -16.33 6.00 -4.54
N GLY A 226 -15.30 6.55 -3.88
CA GLY A 226 -14.08 5.80 -3.51
C GLY A 226 -13.17 5.49 -4.71
N HIS A 227 -12.31 4.48 -4.55
CA HIS A 227 -11.37 4.02 -5.58
C HIS A 227 -10.92 2.59 -5.43
N THR A 228 -10.30 2.09 -6.50
CA THR A 228 -9.38 0.97 -6.47
C THR A 228 -7.92 1.44 -6.38
N ASP A 229 -7.05 0.55 -5.91
CA ASP A 229 -5.61 0.74 -5.89
C ASP A 229 -4.99 0.38 -7.26
N PHE A 230 -3.89 1.05 -7.64
CA PHE A 230 -3.32 0.91 -8.99
C PHE A 230 -2.39 -0.31 -9.18
N GLY A 231 -1.88 -0.87 -8.08
CA GLY A 231 -0.79 -1.85 -8.09
C GLY A 231 -1.31 -3.28 -8.09
N SER A 232 -0.58 -4.16 -7.42
CA SER A 232 -0.94 -5.58 -7.31
C SER A 232 -1.53 -5.90 -5.94
N LEU A 233 -0.84 -5.53 -4.87
CA LEU A 233 -1.20 -5.90 -3.52
C LEU A 233 -0.93 -4.74 -2.56
N THR A 234 -1.90 -4.43 -1.71
CA THR A 234 -1.77 -3.47 -0.62
C THR A 234 -1.77 -4.22 0.70
N LEU A 235 -0.80 -3.94 1.57
CA LEU A 235 -0.75 -4.40 2.96
C LEU A 235 -0.96 -3.18 3.86
N LEU A 236 -2.13 -3.07 4.49
CA LEU A 236 -2.49 -2.00 5.39
C LEU A 236 -2.46 -2.48 6.84
N PHE A 237 -1.55 -1.92 7.64
CA PHE A 237 -1.46 -2.23 9.06
C PHE A 237 -2.66 -1.67 9.83
N SER A 238 -3.10 -2.40 10.87
CA SER A 238 -4.27 -2.06 11.67
C SER A 238 -4.27 -0.61 12.16
N GLN A 239 -5.36 0.11 11.89
CA GLN A 239 -5.58 1.49 12.31
C GLN A 239 -6.79 1.57 13.23
N HIS A 240 -6.59 2.07 14.46
CA HIS A 240 -7.68 2.15 15.44
C HIS A 240 -8.67 3.29 15.19
N VAL A 241 -8.23 4.37 14.52
CA VAL A 241 -9.16 5.41 14.04
C VAL A 241 -9.92 4.85 12.84
N ALA A 242 -11.21 4.56 13.06
CA ALA A 242 -12.08 4.03 12.03
C ALA A 242 -12.26 5.07 10.91
N GLY A 243 -12.41 4.58 9.68
CA GLY A 243 -12.56 5.45 8.51
C GLY A 243 -12.57 4.68 7.21
N LEU A 244 -11.86 3.56 7.12
CA LEU A 244 -11.87 2.73 5.92
C LEU A 244 -13.22 2.01 5.76
N GLN A 245 -13.81 2.18 4.58
CA GLN A 245 -14.94 1.39 4.10
C GLN A 245 -14.61 0.75 2.77
N ILE A 246 -15.13 -0.46 2.56
CA ILE A 246 -15.09 -1.17 1.28
C ILE A 246 -16.50 -1.28 0.71
N ARG A 247 -16.59 -1.26 -0.61
CA ARG A 247 -17.83 -1.50 -1.34
C ARG A 247 -18.01 -3.01 -1.52
N THR A 248 -19.11 -3.54 -1.02
CA THR A 248 -19.42 -4.97 -1.13
C THR A 248 -19.98 -5.30 -2.52
N PRO A 249 -20.02 -6.57 -2.93
CA PRO A 249 -20.62 -6.98 -4.21
C PRO A 249 -22.09 -6.57 -4.35
N GLU A 250 -22.83 -6.45 -3.25
CA GLU A 250 -24.21 -5.98 -3.21
C GLU A 250 -24.33 -4.46 -3.42
N GLY A 251 -23.19 -3.76 -3.56
CA GLY A 251 -23.11 -2.31 -3.79
C GLY A 251 -23.15 -1.45 -2.52
N GLY A 252 -23.30 -2.07 -1.35
CA GLY A 252 -23.28 -1.40 -0.05
C GLY A 252 -21.88 -1.06 0.44
N TRP A 253 -21.78 -0.22 1.49
CA TRP A 253 -20.51 0.13 2.12
C TRP A 253 -20.42 -0.51 3.50
N LYS A 254 -19.31 -1.21 3.77
CA LYS A 254 -19.03 -1.79 5.08
C LYS A 254 -17.70 -1.30 5.62
N TRP A 255 -17.62 -1.14 6.93
CA TRP A 255 -16.41 -0.72 7.63
C TRP A 255 -15.39 -1.84 7.70
N VAL A 256 -14.11 -1.50 7.65
CA VAL A 256 -13.03 -2.47 7.93
C VAL A 256 -12.69 -2.41 9.41
N LYS A 257 -12.85 -3.54 10.09
CA LYS A 257 -12.56 -3.65 11.52
C LYS A 257 -11.04 -3.70 11.75
N PRO A 258 -10.47 -2.90 12.66
CA PRO A 258 -9.08 -3.08 13.08
C PRO A 258 -8.92 -4.47 13.72
N VAL A 259 -7.83 -5.16 13.34
CA VAL A 259 -7.47 -6.46 13.90
C VAL A 259 -6.09 -6.32 14.52
N ASP A 260 -5.98 -6.55 15.82
CA ASP A 260 -4.70 -6.46 16.53
C ASP A 260 -3.72 -7.52 16.00
N GLY A 261 -2.48 -7.10 15.70
CA GLY A 261 -1.50 -7.93 14.99
C GLY A 261 -1.88 -8.31 13.55
N GLY A 262 -3.01 -7.78 13.05
CA GLY A 262 -3.52 -8.07 11.71
C GLY A 262 -3.05 -7.06 10.67
N ILE A 263 -2.94 -7.55 9.44
CA ILE A 263 -2.66 -6.74 8.25
C ILE A 263 -3.86 -6.88 7.32
N THR A 264 -4.59 -5.78 7.12
CA THR A 264 -5.67 -5.76 6.11
C THR A 264 -5.02 -5.75 4.74
N CYS A 265 -5.37 -6.69 3.89
CA CYS A 265 -4.80 -6.83 2.56
C CYS A 265 -5.89 -6.67 1.51
N ASN A 266 -5.53 -6.07 0.37
CA ASN A 266 -6.38 -6.07 -0.81
C ASN A 266 -5.60 -6.25 -2.09
N ALA A 267 -6.23 -6.94 -3.04
CA ALA A 267 -5.77 -6.96 -4.43
C ALA A 267 -6.13 -5.64 -5.10
N ALA A 268 -5.38 -5.31 -6.15
CA ALA A 268 -5.45 -4.04 -6.85
C ALA A 268 -5.54 -4.26 -8.37
N ASP A 269 -5.62 -3.15 -9.13
CA ASP A 269 -5.95 -3.17 -10.56
C ASP A 269 -5.01 -4.06 -11.40
N THR A 270 -3.71 -4.09 -11.09
CA THR A 270 -2.75 -4.95 -11.80
C THR A 270 -3.12 -6.43 -11.72
N LEU A 271 -3.48 -6.94 -10.54
CA LEU A 271 -3.90 -8.35 -10.42
C LEU A 271 -5.23 -8.61 -11.15
N THR A 272 -6.11 -7.61 -11.20
CA THR A 272 -7.35 -7.70 -11.98
C THR A 272 -7.02 -7.85 -13.47
N PHE A 273 -6.08 -7.08 -14.02
CA PHE A 273 -5.66 -7.21 -15.42
C PHE A 273 -4.94 -8.53 -15.71
N LEU A 274 -3.98 -8.89 -14.86
CA LEU A 274 -3.23 -10.14 -14.99
C LEU A 274 -4.15 -11.36 -14.95
N THR A 275 -5.34 -11.26 -14.35
CA THR A 275 -6.28 -12.37 -14.23
C THR A 275 -7.60 -12.16 -14.97
N ASN A 276 -7.66 -11.16 -15.85
CA ASN A 276 -8.86 -10.77 -16.61
C ASN A 276 -10.13 -10.67 -15.75
N GLY A 277 -10.03 -10.00 -14.61
CA GLY A 277 -11.16 -9.79 -13.71
C GLY A 277 -11.48 -10.95 -12.76
N PHE A 278 -10.72 -12.05 -12.80
CA PHE A 278 -10.90 -13.16 -11.86
C PHE A 278 -10.60 -12.73 -10.41
N ILE A 279 -9.42 -12.12 -10.18
CA ILE A 279 -9.11 -11.45 -8.91
C ILE A 279 -9.74 -10.06 -8.93
N LYS A 280 -10.49 -9.71 -7.88
CA LYS A 280 -11.20 -8.44 -7.76
C LYS A 280 -10.35 -7.35 -7.11
N SER A 281 -10.33 -6.17 -7.74
CA SER A 281 -9.89 -4.92 -7.14
C SER A 281 -11.11 -4.19 -6.55
N THR A 282 -11.18 -4.10 -5.22
CA THR A 282 -12.38 -3.58 -4.54
C THR A 282 -12.33 -2.07 -4.41
N VAL A 283 -13.46 -1.44 -4.73
CA VAL A 283 -13.66 -0.02 -4.46
C VAL A 283 -13.70 0.21 -2.95
N HIS A 284 -12.88 1.12 -2.47
CA HIS A 284 -12.77 1.47 -1.06
C HIS A 284 -12.57 2.98 -0.88
N ARG A 285 -12.90 3.49 0.31
CA ARG A 285 -12.81 4.91 0.64
C ARG A 285 -12.47 5.12 2.11
N VAL A 286 -11.96 6.30 2.44
CA VAL A 286 -11.88 6.77 3.82
C VAL A 286 -12.98 7.79 4.05
N VAL A 287 -13.80 7.57 5.08
CA VAL A 287 -14.94 8.41 5.44
C VAL A 287 -14.70 9.16 6.74
N THR A 288 -15.59 10.10 7.06
CA THR A 288 -15.65 10.77 8.35
C THR A 288 -15.56 9.74 9.49
N PRO A 289 -14.60 9.85 10.41
CA PRO A 289 -14.49 8.94 11.54
C PRO A 289 -15.71 9.07 12.48
N PRO A 290 -15.96 8.06 13.32
CA PRO A 290 -16.93 8.13 14.41
C PRO A 290 -16.72 9.37 15.31
N LYS A 291 -17.77 9.84 15.98
CA LYS A 291 -17.75 11.10 16.75
C LYS A 291 -16.71 11.06 17.87
N ASP A 292 -16.53 9.90 18.49
CA ASP A 292 -15.55 9.69 19.56
C ASP A 292 -14.09 9.70 19.08
N GLN A 293 -13.87 9.73 17.75
CA GLN A 293 -12.56 9.78 17.12
C GLN A 293 -12.37 11.00 16.19
N LEU A 294 -13.36 11.88 16.07
CA LEU A 294 -13.37 13.00 15.10
C LEU A 294 -12.15 13.93 15.19
N ASN A 295 -11.63 14.12 16.41
CA ASN A 295 -10.50 15.00 16.71
C ASN A 295 -9.16 14.27 16.78
N ILE A 296 -9.07 13.04 16.27
CA ILE A 296 -7.85 12.23 16.27
C ILE A 296 -7.37 12.07 14.83
N ALA A 297 -6.13 12.48 14.56
CA ALA A 297 -5.52 12.25 13.25
C ALA A 297 -5.37 10.74 12.98
N ARG A 298 -5.71 10.31 11.77
CA ARG A 298 -5.67 8.89 11.39
C ARG A 298 -4.35 8.60 10.68
N LEU A 299 -3.38 8.11 11.45
CA LEU A 299 -2.09 7.66 10.94
C LEU A 299 -2.19 6.25 10.36
N GLY A 300 -1.56 6.02 9.23
CA GLY A 300 -1.54 4.78 8.48
C GLY A 300 -0.13 4.38 8.06
N LEU A 301 0.09 3.08 8.04
CA LEU A 301 1.30 2.42 7.55
C LEU A 301 0.86 1.40 6.52
N LEU A 302 1.42 1.51 5.31
CA LEU A 302 1.08 0.62 4.20
C LEU A 302 2.34 0.12 3.52
N TYR A 303 2.26 -1.06 2.93
CA TYR A 303 3.20 -1.52 1.92
C TYR A 303 2.43 -1.77 0.63
N PHE A 304 2.91 -1.19 -0.47
CA PHE A 304 2.35 -1.40 -1.79
C PHE A 304 3.30 -2.25 -2.61
N SER A 305 2.84 -3.43 -3.03
CA SER A 305 3.50 -4.20 -4.07
C SER A 305 2.98 -3.76 -5.44
N ARG A 306 3.91 -3.45 -6.34
CA ARG A 306 3.69 -3.10 -7.74
C ARG A 306 4.21 -4.24 -8.62
N PRO A 307 3.67 -4.41 -9.84
CA PRO A 307 4.28 -5.31 -10.80
C PRO A 307 5.73 -4.93 -11.06
N GLY A 308 6.57 -5.94 -11.35
CA GLY A 308 7.92 -5.72 -11.84
C GLY A 308 7.95 -4.86 -13.11
N ASP A 309 9.06 -4.16 -13.32
CA ASP A 309 9.24 -3.20 -14.42
C ASP A 309 9.11 -3.83 -15.80
N HIS A 310 9.41 -5.12 -15.91
CA HIS A 310 9.30 -5.89 -17.14
C HIS A 310 8.12 -6.85 -17.15
N THR A 311 7.27 -6.84 -16.12
CA THR A 311 6.08 -7.68 -16.07
C THR A 311 5.10 -7.19 -17.14
N PRO A 312 4.78 -8.02 -18.15
CA PRO A 312 3.90 -7.61 -19.22
C PRO A 312 2.45 -7.55 -18.71
N MET A 313 1.76 -6.43 -18.93
CA MET A 313 0.36 -6.25 -18.54
C MET A 313 -0.59 -7.00 -19.49
N ARG A 314 -0.55 -8.33 -19.43
CA ARG A 314 -1.44 -9.26 -20.14
C ARG A 314 -1.97 -10.31 -19.18
N THR A 315 -3.07 -10.96 -19.56
CA THR A 315 -3.60 -12.09 -18.80
C THR A 315 -2.56 -13.21 -18.73
N VAL A 316 -2.33 -13.73 -17.52
CA VAL A 316 -1.36 -14.79 -17.27
C VAL A 316 -1.82 -16.11 -17.92
N PRO A 317 -0.89 -16.98 -18.36
CA PRO A 317 -1.20 -18.26 -19.00
C PRO A 317 -1.62 -19.31 -17.96
N SER A 318 -2.66 -19.00 -17.20
CA SER A 318 -3.19 -19.83 -16.12
C SER A 318 -4.07 -20.95 -16.68
N PRO A 319 -3.81 -22.23 -16.34
CA PRO A 319 -4.70 -23.33 -16.69
C PRO A 319 -6.13 -23.14 -16.15
N LEU A 320 -6.28 -22.57 -14.95
CA LEU A 320 -7.60 -22.24 -14.41
C LEU A 320 -8.30 -21.18 -15.27
N LEU A 321 -7.62 -20.08 -15.62
CA LEU A 321 -8.22 -19.03 -16.44
C LEU A 321 -8.57 -19.53 -17.84
N ASP A 322 -7.75 -20.39 -18.43
CA ASP A 322 -8.04 -21.02 -19.73
C ASP A 322 -9.30 -21.88 -19.67
N ARG A 323 -9.44 -22.72 -18.63
CA ARG A 323 -10.67 -23.52 -18.42
C ARG A 323 -11.93 -22.68 -18.15
N LEU A 324 -11.78 -21.45 -17.69
CA LEU A 324 -12.87 -20.51 -17.45
C LEU A 324 -13.13 -19.60 -18.65
N ASP A 325 -12.44 -19.81 -19.79
CA ASP A 325 -12.50 -18.96 -20.98
C ASP A 325 -12.16 -17.48 -20.68
N LEU A 326 -11.27 -17.24 -19.71
CA LEU A 326 -10.87 -15.91 -19.26
C LEU A 326 -9.57 -15.41 -19.90
N ILE A 327 -8.93 -16.16 -20.79
CA ILE A 327 -7.75 -15.70 -21.53
C ILE A 327 -8.16 -15.18 -22.91
N PRO A 328 -8.15 -13.85 -23.16
CA PRO A 328 -8.49 -13.30 -24.46
C PRO A 328 -7.55 -13.80 -25.56
N GLU A 329 -8.07 -13.99 -26.78
CA GLU A 329 -7.28 -14.45 -27.94
C GLU A 329 -6.08 -13.52 -28.23
N GLU A 330 -6.23 -12.21 -28.05
CA GLU A 330 -5.13 -11.26 -28.19
C GLU A 330 -4.01 -11.43 -27.16
N HIS A 331 -4.30 -12.02 -25.99
CA HIS A 331 -3.32 -12.28 -24.94
C HIS A 331 -2.61 -13.63 -25.13
N LYS A 332 -3.18 -14.55 -25.93
CA LYS A 332 -2.52 -15.81 -26.34
C LYS A 332 -1.36 -15.58 -27.30
N ASP A 333 -1.43 -14.52 -28.11
CA ASP A 333 -0.33 -14.10 -28.99
C ASP A 333 0.73 -13.29 -28.22
N LEU A 334 1.77 -13.98 -27.75
CA LEU A 334 2.85 -13.37 -26.98
C LEU A 334 3.68 -12.35 -27.76
N SER A 335 3.61 -12.35 -29.10
CA SER A 335 4.34 -11.41 -29.96
C SER A 335 3.76 -9.99 -29.93
N LYS A 336 2.48 -9.85 -29.54
CA LYS A 336 1.86 -8.54 -29.40
C LYS A 336 2.45 -7.78 -28.21
N PRO A 337 2.96 -6.55 -28.41
CA PRO A 337 3.47 -5.74 -27.31
C PRO A 337 2.31 -5.28 -26.41
N VAL A 338 2.55 -5.30 -25.10
CA VAL A 338 1.67 -4.74 -24.07
C VAL A 338 2.50 -3.79 -23.21
N PRO A 339 1.88 -2.79 -22.55
CA PRO A 339 2.61 -1.98 -21.59
C PRO A 339 3.23 -2.86 -20.49
N SER A 340 4.36 -2.41 -19.96
CA SER A 340 4.92 -3.00 -18.76
C SER A 340 4.14 -2.58 -17.51
N GLY A 341 4.37 -3.30 -16.41
CA GLY A 341 3.79 -3.02 -15.10
C GLY A 341 4.05 -1.58 -14.64
N THR A 342 5.31 -1.14 -14.67
CA THR A 342 5.69 0.23 -14.31
C THR A 342 5.06 1.26 -15.25
N GLU A 343 5.07 1.04 -16.56
CA GLU A 343 4.44 1.97 -17.51
C GLU A 343 2.96 2.22 -17.18
N TYR A 344 2.22 1.14 -16.90
CA TYR A 344 0.81 1.25 -16.52
C TYR A 344 0.64 1.97 -15.17
N VAL A 345 1.38 1.56 -14.13
CA VAL A 345 1.24 2.15 -12.79
C VAL A 345 1.59 3.64 -12.81
N ARG A 346 2.69 4.04 -13.48
CA ARG A 346 3.08 5.46 -13.60
C ARG A 346 2.05 6.26 -14.39
N ALA A 347 1.46 5.69 -15.44
CA ALA A 347 0.37 6.34 -16.16
C ALA A 347 -0.87 6.57 -15.26
N ARG A 348 -1.22 5.61 -14.38
CA ARG A 348 -2.28 5.81 -13.37
C ARG A 348 -1.92 6.87 -12.35
N VAL A 349 -0.70 6.85 -11.82
CA VAL A 349 -0.23 7.86 -10.87
C VAL A 349 -0.32 9.26 -11.47
N LYS A 350 0.14 9.44 -12.72
CA LYS A 350 0.04 10.70 -13.44
C LYS A 350 -1.41 11.15 -13.62
N ASP A 351 -2.30 10.27 -14.08
CA ASP A 351 -3.73 10.58 -14.27
C ASP A 351 -4.42 11.04 -12.96
N VAL A 352 -4.09 10.42 -11.84
CA VAL A 352 -4.76 10.67 -10.55
C VAL A 352 -4.12 11.79 -9.75
N HIS A 353 -2.79 11.85 -9.69
CA HIS A 353 -2.06 12.68 -8.72
C HIS A 353 -1.43 13.93 -9.29
N HIS A 354 -1.22 14.03 -10.62
CA HIS A 354 -0.63 15.23 -11.21
C HIS A 354 -1.56 16.46 -11.15
N LYS A 355 -2.86 16.24 -10.91
CA LYS A 355 -3.87 17.29 -10.82
C LYS A 355 -3.84 18.00 -9.46
N THR A 356 -4.12 19.30 -9.47
CA THR A 356 -4.26 20.14 -8.26
C THR A 356 -5.69 20.17 -7.71
N VAL A 357 -6.66 19.65 -8.45
CA VAL A 357 -8.07 19.52 -8.05
C VAL A 357 -8.49 18.07 -8.22
N LEU A 358 -9.21 17.56 -7.23
CA LEU A 358 -9.91 16.28 -7.32
C LEU A 358 -11.22 16.50 -8.08
N ASP A 359 -11.27 16.03 -9.32
CA ASP A 359 -12.45 16.11 -10.17
C ASP A 359 -13.41 14.94 -9.91
N LYS A 360 -14.73 15.19 -10.03
CA LYS A 360 -15.74 14.14 -10.21
C LYS A 360 -15.55 13.51 -11.58
N ARG A 361 -15.25 12.22 -11.56
CA ARG A 361 -14.97 11.36 -12.71
C ARG A 361 -15.83 10.10 -12.71
N GLU A 362 -16.82 10.00 -11.83
CA GLU A 362 -17.78 8.89 -11.80
C GLU A 362 -18.42 8.71 -13.18
N GLY A 363 -18.44 7.47 -13.67
CA GLY A 363 -18.94 7.14 -15.00
C GLY A 363 -17.94 7.37 -16.14
N THR A 364 -16.72 7.85 -15.86
CA THR A 364 -15.61 7.87 -16.82
C THR A 364 -14.68 6.67 -16.62
N SER A 365 -13.74 6.48 -17.54
CA SER A 365 -12.68 5.47 -17.41
C SER A 365 -11.32 6.07 -17.75
N PHE A 366 -10.30 5.65 -17.03
CA PHE A 366 -8.93 5.79 -17.49
C PHE A 366 -8.63 4.74 -18.56
N ASN A 367 -7.94 5.15 -19.62
CA ASN A 367 -7.53 4.27 -20.71
C ASN A 367 -6.04 4.48 -21.01
N PHE A 368 -5.27 3.40 -21.09
CA PHE A 368 -3.86 3.45 -21.43
C PHE A 368 -3.43 2.19 -22.17
N LYS A 369 -3.06 2.34 -23.45
CA LYS A 369 -2.54 1.26 -24.30
C LYS A 369 -3.39 -0.03 -24.25
N GLY A 370 -4.72 0.10 -24.27
CA GLY A 370 -5.67 -1.01 -24.23
C GLY A 370 -6.12 -1.45 -22.83
N LEU A 371 -5.49 -0.95 -21.76
CA LEU A 371 -5.92 -1.18 -20.38
C LEU A 371 -6.93 -0.11 -19.96
N ALA A 372 -8.03 -0.52 -19.34
CA ALA A 372 -9.08 0.38 -18.88
C ALA A 372 -9.45 0.13 -17.41
N VAL A 373 -9.60 1.21 -16.63
CA VAL A 373 -10.13 1.17 -15.25
C VAL A 373 -11.25 2.20 -15.13
N GLN A 374 -12.38 1.81 -14.54
CA GLN A 374 -13.45 2.76 -14.24
C GLN A 374 -13.01 3.74 -13.14
N ASN A 375 -13.33 5.02 -13.33
CA ASN A 375 -13.17 6.02 -12.28
C ASN A 375 -14.41 6.02 -11.39
N HIS A 376 -14.18 5.94 -10.08
CA HIS A 376 -15.24 5.90 -9.07
C HIS A 376 -15.40 7.20 -8.28
N TYR A 377 -14.39 8.08 -8.29
CA TYR A 377 -14.47 9.43 -7.68
C TYR A 377 -15.26 10.40 -8.51
#